data_AF-A0A363U0E7-F1
#
_entry.id   AF-A0A363U0E7-F1
#
_cell.length_a   1.000
_cell.length_b   1.000
_cell.length_c   1.000
_cell.angle_alpha   90.00
_cell.angle_beta   90.00
_cell.angle_gamma   90.00
#
_symmetry.space_group_name_H-M   'P 1'
#
loop_
_entity.id
_entity.type
_entity.pdbx_description
1 polymer ?
#
loop_
_entity_poly.entity_id
_entity_poly.type
_entity_poly.pdbx_seq_one_letter_code
_entity_poly.pdbx_strand_id
1 'polypeptide(L)'
;MCDFGRFEYKKANEARLLTPVLREGGTPAAAAWDSALSATALKFRHAIESHGPESTAVIASPQSSNEELYLAGKLAREVLRTPHFGFSSRTAGDRTSDEFLIRADKNPNSKGAQLLGFTEEGFERTIRAVSEGKVQALLVFGSVLADLPDGRVAELLSRVSFVAQVGTNDGALSRAAHAVLPSASFAERGGTFTNAAGRVQRFQPGFPPRGRAKNDLEIIAGIASRLGASWSFDGAASVFQAMSAAEAPFAGLSYDSLGDQGQAAGGAK
;
A
#
# COMPACT_ATOMS: atom_id res chain seq x y z
N MET A 1 13.10 21.86 0.43
CA MET A 1 12.48 20.81 -0.42
C MET A 1 13.44 20.50 -1.54
N CYS A 2 13.78 19.23 -1.78
CA CYS A 2 14.67 18.82 -2.88
C CYS A 2 13.96 18.80 -4.23
N ASP A 3 14.71 18.78 -5.33
CA ASP A 3 14.14 18.76 -6.69
C ASP A 3 13.30 17.52 -6.96
N PHE A 4 13.74 16.34 -6.49
CA PHE A 4 12.96 15.10 -6.59
C PHE A 4 11.55 15.33 -6.01
N GLY A 5 11.45 15.72 -4.74
CA GLY A 5 10.16 16.01 -4.10
C GLY A 5 9.39 17.16 -4.77
N ARG A 6 10.09 18.18 -5.29
CA ARG A 6 9.46 19.30 -5.99
C ARG A 6 8.77 18.86 -7.29
N PHE A 7 9.30 17.88 -8.02
CA PHE A 7 8.73 17.41 -9.30
C PHE A 7 7.69 16.30 -9.15
N GLU A 8 7.57 15.68 -7.98
CA GLU A 8 6.57 14.64 -7.70
C GLU A 8 5.11 15.12 -7.80
N TYR A 9 4.85 16.44 -7.75
CA TYR A 9 3.50 17.01 -7.94
C TYR A 9 2.86 16.58 -9.28
N LYS A 10 3.67 16.26 -10.29
CA LYS A 10 3.18 15.75 -11.58
C LYS A 10 2.40 14.45 -11.41
N LYS A 11 2.82 13.56 -10.51
CA LYS A 11 2.12 12.29 -10.24
C LYS A 11 0.73 12.49 -9.63
N ALA A 12 0.47 13.61 -8.96
CA ALA A 12 -0.88 13.95 -8.52
C ALA A 12 -1.82 14.23 -9.71
N ASN A 13 -1.27 14.64 -10.87
CA ASN A 13 -2.05 15.09 -12.02
C ASN A 13 -2.04 14.14 -13.23
N GLU A 14 -0.87 13.61 -13.57
CA GLU A 14 -0.59 12.86 -14.79
C GLU A 14 -0.81 11.36 -14.62
N ALA A 15 -1.24 10.69 -15.70
CA ALA A 15 -1.45 9.24 -15.77
C ALA A 15 -2.26 8.65 -14.59
N ARG A 16 -3.22 9.41 -14.04
CA ARG A 16 -4.00 8.97 -12.87
C ARG A 16 -4.95 7.83 -13.22
N LEU A 17 -5.01 6.84 -12.33
CA LEU A 17 -6.09 5.87 -12.29
C LEU A 17 -7.31 6.56 -11.65
N LEU A 18 -8.44 6.56 -12.35
CA LEU A 18 -9.63 7.32 -11.93
C LEU A 18 -10.90 6.48 -11.80
N THR A 19 -10.92 5.27 -12.34
CA THR A 19 -12.09 4.38 -12.29
C THR A 19 -11.63 2.95 -12.02
N PRO A 20 -12.31 2.18 -11.15
CA PRO A 20 -11.99 0.77 -10.97
C PRO A 20 -12.00 0.02 -12.30
N VAL A 21 -11.06 -0.89 -12.48
CA VAL A 21 -10.97 -1.74 -13.66
C VAL A 21 -10.91 -3.19 -13.21
N LEU A 22 -11.71 -4.03 -13.88
CA LEU A 22 -11.60 -5.49 -13.80
C LEU A 22 -11.20 -6.03 -15.16
N ARG A 23 -10.38 -7.09 -15.18
CA ARG A 23 -9.98 -7.79 -16.40
C ARG A 23 -10.51 -9.21 -16.38
N GLU A 24 -11.30 -9.54 -17.41
CA GLU A 24 -11.76 -10.89 -17.68
C GLU A 24 -11.19 -11.34 -19.01
N GLY A 25 -10.50 -12.49 -19.04
CA GLY A 25 -9.82 -12.97 -20.25
C GLY A 25 -8.77 -12.01 -20.82
N GLY A 26 -8.20 -11.12 -19.99
CA GLY A 26 -7.22 -10.11 -20.39
C GLY A 26 -7.82 -8.77 -20.85
N THR A 27 -9.13 -8.69 -21.08
CA THR A 27 -9.80 -7.46 -21.55
C THR A 27 -10.16 -6.56 -20.37
N PRO A 28 -9.67 -5.31 -20.30
CA PRO A 28 -10.05 -4.38 -19.25
C PRO A 28 -11.45 -3.81 -19.47
N ALA A 29 -12.24 -3.80 -18.40
CA ALA A 29 -13.53 -3.13 -18.35
C ALA A 29 -13.62 -2.24 -17.10
N ALA A 30 -14.18 -1.05 -17.26
CA ALA A 30 -14.50 -0.19 -16.12
C ALA A 30 -15.54 -0.88 -15.23
N ALA A 31 -15.35 -0.80 -13.92
CA ALA A 31 -16.19 -1.46 -12.93
C ALA A 31 -16.75 -0.46 -11.90
N ALA A 32 -17.89 -0.81 -11.31
CA ALA A 32 -18.36 -0.16 -10.10
C ALA A 32 -17.49 -0.57 -8.90
N TRP A 33 -17.38 0.31 -7.89
CA TRP A 33 -16.60 0.02 -6.68
C TRP A 33 -17.07 -1.23 -5.95
N ASP A 34 -18.38 -1.42 -5.82
CA ASP A 34 -18.93 -2.59 -5.15
C ASP A 34 -18.51 -3.88 -5.87
N SER A 35 -18.65 -3.93 -7.19
CA SER A 35 -18.22 -5.06 -8.02
C SER A 35 -16.71 -5.31 -7.92
N ALA A 36 -15.89 -4.26 -7.95
CA ALA A 36 -14.43 -4.40 -7.87
C ALA A 36 -13.95 -4.92 -6.51
N LEU A 37 -14.53 -4.41 -5.42
CA LEU A 37 -14.23 -4.89 -4.06
C LEU A 37 -14.74 -6.32 -3.85
N SER A 38 -15.94 -6.64 -4.34
CA SER A 38 -16.53 -7.98 -4.27
C SER A 38 -15.73 -9.00 -5.08
N ALA A 39 -15.35 -8.68 -6.32
CA ALA A 39 -14.50 -9.54 -7.13
C ALA A 39 -13.14 -9.79 -6.46
N THR A 40 -12.51 -8.75 -5.92
CA THR A 40 -11.25 -8.86 -5.18
C THR A 40 -11.41 -9.77 -3.98
N ALA A 41 -12.36 -9.51 -3.10
CA ALA A 41 -12.59 -10.31 -1.89
C ALA A 41 -12.94 -11.77 -2.22
N LEU A 42 -13.76 -12.03 -3.25
CA LEU A 42 -14.11 -13.38 -3.68
C LEU A 42 -12.88 -14.16 -4.16
N LYS A 43 -11.98 -13.53 -4.91
CA LYS A 43 -10.75 -14.18 -5.39
C LYS A 43 -9.77 -14.50 -4.25
N PHE A 44 -9.63 -13.60 -3.28
CA PHE A 44 -8.85 -13.87 -2.07
C PHE A 44 -9.46 -14.98 -1.22
N ARG A 45 -10.78 -14.94 -1.01
CA ARG A 45 -11.49 -15.99 -0.27
C ARG A 45 -11.32 -17.36 -0.93
N HIS A 46 -11.53 -17.43 -2.25
CA HIS A 46 -11.36 -18.67 -3.02
C HIS A 46 -9.93 -19.22 -2.93
N ALA A 47 -8.92 -18.36 -3.00
CA ALA A 47 -7.53 -18.77 -2.81
C ALA A 47 -7.32 -19.40 -1.43
N ILE A 48 -7.79 -18.74 -0.36
CA ILE A 48 -7.68 -19.23 1.02
C ILE A 48 -8.43 -20.55 1.22
N GLU A 49 -9.68 -20.64 0.73
CA GLU A 49 -10.51 -21.84 0.88
C GLU A 49 -9.93 -23.05 0.13
N SER A 50 -9.27 -22.82 -1.01
CA SER A 50 -8.77 -23.89 -1.89
C SER A 50 -7.33 -24.29 -1.58
N HIS A 51 -6.49 -23.35 -1.12
CA HIS A 51 -5.03 -23.53 -1.03
C HIS A 51 -4.44 -23.03 0.30
N GLY A 52 -5.26 -22.63 1.26
CA GLY A 52 -4.81 -22.13 2.56
C GLY A 52 -4.38 -20.65 2.56
N PRO A 53 -4.23 -20.04 3.75
CA PRO A 53 -3.82 -18.63 3.91
C PRO A 53 -2.52 -18.23 3.20
N GLU A 54 -1.56 -19.15 3.13
CA GLU A 54 -0.25 -19.00 2.47
C GLU A 54 -0.36 -18.82 0.95
N SER A 55 -1.52 -19.10 0.37
CA SER A 55 -1.78 -18.84 -1.04
C SER A 55 -2.06 -17.37 -1.37
N THR A 56 -2.07 -16.49 -0.36
CA THR A 56 -2.31 -15.06 -0.56
C THR A 56 -1.08 -14.25 -0.17
N ALA A 57 -0.92 -13.06 -0.73
CA ALA A 57 0.18 -12.17 -0.38
C ALA A 57 -0.21 -10.69 -0.44
N VAL A 58 0.48 -9.87 0.37
CA VAL A 58 0.30 -8.40 0.42
C VAL A 58 1.63 -7.69 0.29
N ILE A 59 1.79 -6.86 -0.74
CA ILE A 59 2.96 -6.00 -0.91
C ILE A 59 2.56 -4.56 -0.61
N ALA A 60 3.10 -4.01 0.48
CA ALA A 60 2.83 -2.64 0.92
C ALA A 60 3.74 -1.62 0.21
N SER A 61 3.30 -0.37 0.19
CA SER A 61 4.03 0.75 -0.40
C SER A 61 4.73 1.60 0.66
N PRO A 62 6.02 1.92 0.52
CA PRO A 62 6.69 2.91 1.38
C PRO A 62 6.21 4.36 1.12
N GLN A 63 5.29 4.56 0.16
CA GLN A 63 4.59 5.82 -0.06
C GLN A 63 3.20 5.86 0.62
N SER A 64 2.77 4.74 1.21
CA SER A 64 1.54 4.69 2.00
C SER A 64 1.73 5.36 3.35
N SER A 65 0.66 5.96 3.89
CA SER A 65 0.66 6.53 5.24
C SER A 65 0.79 5.44 6.30
N ASN A 66 1.12 5.81 7.54
CA ASN A 66 1.17 4.85 8.64
C ASN A 66 -0.19 4.17 8.88
N GLU A 67 -1.29 4.90 8.70
CA GLU A 67 -2.65 4.36 8.83
C GLU A 67 -2.96 3.31 7.75
N GLU A 68 -2.56 3.60 6.50
CA GLU A 68 -2.72 2.69 5.37
C GLU A 68 -1.87 1.42 5.57
N LEU A 69 -0.62 1.60 6.01
CA LEU A 69 0.28 0.49 6.34
C LEU A 69 -0.26 -0.34 7.50
N TYR A 70 -0.79 0.30 8.55
CA TYR A 70 -1.40 -0.39 9.68
C TYR A 70 -2.58 -1.25 9.24
N LEU A 71 -3.51 -0.72 8.44
CA LEU A 71 -4.64 -1.51 7.93
C LEU A 71 -4.21 -2.59 6.94
N ALA A 72 -3.22 -2.33 6.08
CA ALA A 72 -2.67 -3.35 5.20
C ALA A 72 -2.02 -4.51 5.99
N GLY A 73 -1.30 -4.19 7.07
CA GLY A 73 -0.71 -5.17 7.98
C GLY A 73 -1.78 -5.95 8.74
N LYS A 74 -2.82 -5.26 9.23
CA LYS A 74 -3.99 -5.86 9.86
C LYS A 74 -4.74 -6.81 8.91
N LEU A 75 -4.90 -6.41 7.64
CA LEU A 75 -5.51 -7.24 6.60
C LEU A 75 -4.69 -8.50 6.37
N ALA A 76 -3.37 -8.36 6.19
CA ALA A 76 -2.48 -9.50 5.97
C ALA A 76 -2.49 -10.47 7.16
N ARG A 77 -2.36 -9.96 8.39
CA ARG A 77 -2.16 -10.77 9.61
C ARG A 77 -3.46 -11.35 10.17
N GLU A 78 -4.54 -10.58 10.22
CA GLU A 78 -5.77 -10.98 10.92
C GLU A 78 -6.83 -11.56 9.98
N VAL A 79 -6.97 -10.99 8.79
CA VAL A 79 -8.03 -11.35 7.83
C VAL A 79 -7.55 -12.44 6.88
N LEU A 80 -6.45 -12.19 6.18
CA LEU A 80 -5.86 -13.15 5.24
C LEU A 80 -5.06 -14.23 5.95
N ARG A 81 -4.51 -13.92 7.13
CA ARG A 81 -3.60 -14.80 7.91
C ARG A 81 -2.41 -15.29 7.10
N THR A 82 -1.96 -14.48 6.13
CA THR A 82 -0.85 -14.85 5.26
C THR A 82 0.50 -14.55 5.92
N PRO A 83 1.50 -15.45 5.77
CA PRO A 83 2.89 -15.14 6.12
C PRO A 83 3.59 -14.28 5.06
N HIS A 84 2.99 -14.06 3.89
CA HIS A 84 3.60 -13.38 2.74
C HIS A 84 3.19 -11.91 2.71
N PHE A 85 3.94 -11.09 3.43
CA PHE A 85 3.83 -9.65 3.31
C PHE A 85 5.17 -8.95 3.48
N GLY A 86 5.32 -7.79 2.86
CA GLY A 86 6.53 -7.00 2.92
C GLY A 86 6.46 -5.72 2.08
N PHE A 87 7.57 -4.99 2.02
CA PHE A 87 7.73 -3.81 1.20
C PHE A 87 9.16 -3.73 0.64
N SER A 88 9.38 -2.91 -0.38
CA SER A 88 10.72 -2.59 -0.89
C SER A 88 10.91 -1.08 -0.82
N SER A 89 12.05 -0.63 -0.28
CA SER A 89 12.43 0.80 -0.26
C SER A 89 13.04 1.28 -1.58
N ARG A 90 13.25 0.37 -2.54
CA ARG A 90 13.77 0.71 -3.86
C ARG A 90 12.86 1.75 -4.52
N THR A 91 13.48 2.64 -5.28
CA THR A 91 12.79 3.66 -6.06
C THR A 91 13.31 3.59 -7.49
N ALA A 92 12.41 3.52 -8.47
CA ALA A 92 12.74 3.63 -9.88
C ALA A 92 13.33 5.01 -10.21
N GLY A 93 14.29 5.05 -11.13
CA GLY A 93 14.93 6.29 -11.59
C GLY A 93 16.26 6.59 -10.91
N ASP A 94 16.53 7.87 -10.68
CA ASP A 94 17.82 8.37 -10.22
C ASP A 94 18.14 7.90 -8.78
N ARG A 95 19.11 7.00 -8.68
CA ARG A 95 19.62 6.45 -7.42
C ARG A 95 20.79 7.26 -6.85
N THR A 96 21.07 8.43 -7.42
CA THR A 96 22.08 9.34 -6.90
C THR A 96 21.80 9.59 -5.42
N SER A 97 22.82 9.29 -4.63
CA SER A 97 22.84 9.50 -3.19
C SER A 97 24.26 9.79 -2.76
N ASP A 98 24.37 10.47 -1.63
CA ASP A 98 25.61 10.76 -0.95
C ASP A 98 25.37 10.60 0.57
N GLU A 99 26.42 10.77 1.36
CA GLU A 99 26.33 10.66 2.81
C GLU A 99 25.89 11.97 3.50
N PHE A 100 25.48 13.00 2.74
CA PHE A 100 25.31 14.36 3.28
C PHE A 100 23.96 15.01 2.92
N LEU A 101 23.63 15.13 1.63
CA LEU A 101 22.48 15.88 1.11
C LEU A 101 21.37 14.97 0.56
N ILE A 102 21.70 13.79 0.05
CA ILE A 102 20.78 12.98 -0.75
C ILE A 102 20.81 11.52 -0.31
N ARG A 103 19.71 11.02 0.26
CA ARG A 103 19.58 9.59 0.63
C ARG A 103 19.22 8.71 -0.56
N ALA A 104 19.62 7.44 -0.51
CA ALA A 104 19.26 6.43 -1.52
C ALA A 104 17.75 6.10 -1.48
N ASP A 105 17.18 5.98 -0.29
CA ASP A 105 15.73 5.86 -0.09
C ASP A 105 15.06 7.22 -0.28
N LYS A 106 14.21 7.31 -1.31
CA LYS A 106 13.46 8.52 -1.67
C LYS A 106 12.03 8.50 -1.14
N ASN A 107 11.61 7.44 -0.47
CA ASN A 107 10.23 7.28 -0.04
C ASN A 107 9.96 8.07 1.24
N PRO A 108 8.74 8.61 1.40
CA PRO A 108 8.40 9.40 2.58
C PRO A 108 8.24 8.53 3.84
N ASN A 109 7.99 7.22 3.71
CA ASN A 109 7.53 6.40 4.82
C ASN A 109 8.12 4.99 4.92
N SER A 110 9.30 4.71 4.35
CA SER A 110 9.96 3.42 4.56
C SER A 110 10.19 3.11 6.04
N LYS A 111 10.51 4.14 6.85
CA LYS A 111 10.68 3.96 8.30
C LYS A 111 9.36 3.58 8.98
N GLY A 112 8.24 4.15 8.57
CA GLY A 112 6.92 3.77 9.09
C GLY A 112 6.54 2.34 8.72
N ALA A 113 6.82 1.92 7.48
CA ALA A 113 6.62 0.53 7.05
C ALA A 113 7.42 -0.45 7.92
N GLN A 114 8.68 -0.14 8.21
CA GLN A 114 9.53 -0.93 9.12
C GLN A 114 8.96 -1.01 10.55
N LEU A 115 8.53 0.13 11.10
CA LEU A 115 7.94 0.17 12.44
C LEU A 115 6.63 -0.61 12.55
N LEU A 116 5.89 -0.78 11.45
CA LEU A 116 4.63 -1.54 11.37
C LEU A 116 4.83 -3.01 10.95
N GLY A 117 6.09 -3.46 10.94
CA GLY A 117 6.47 -4.86 10.73
C GLY A 117 6.60 -5.28 9.26
N PHE A 118 6.55 -4.34 8.30
CA PHE A 118 6.92 -4.65 6.92
C PHE A 118 8.45 -4.63 6.79
N THR A 119 8.99 -5.63 6.11
CA THR A 119 10.44 -5.76 5.93
C THR A 119 10.78 -6.04 4.47
N GLU A 120 12.01 -5.68 4.06
CA GLU A 120 12.54 -6.08 2.75
C GLU A 120 12.73 -7.59 2.66
N GLU A 121 13.11 -8.25 3.77
CA GLU A 121 13.17 -9.70 3.81
C GLU A 121 11.78 -10.34 3.60
N GLY A 122 10.72 -9.76 4.19
CA GLY A 122 9.34 -10.16 3.93
C GLY A 122 8.95 -10.00 2.46
N PHE A 123 9.41 -8.93 1.82
CA PHE A 123 9.22 -8.72 0.39
C PHE A 123 9.95 -9.79 -0.44
N GLU A 124 11.23 -10.04 -0.19
CA GLU A 124 12.00 -11.06 -0.91
C GLU A 124 11.41 -12.47 -0.74
N ARG A 125 10.96 -12.82 0.48
CA ARG A 125 10.24 -14.07 0.73
C ARG A 125 8.92 -14.15 -0.05
N THR A 126 8.20 -13.03 -0.15
CA THR A 126 6.95 -12.94 -0.92
C THR A 126 7.22 -13.11 -2.42
N ILE A 127 8.22 -12.43 -2.97
CA ILE A 127 8.62 -12.56 -4.39
C ILE A 127 9.05 -13.99 -4.71
N ARG A 128 9.75 -14.65 -3.79
CA ARG A 128 10.13 -16.07 -3.94
C ARG A 128 8.89 -16.97 -3.98
N ALA A 129 7.95 -16.80 -3.04
CA ALA A 129 6.71 -17.59 -3.02
C ALA A 129 5.87 -17.41 -4.30
N VAL A 130 5.81 -16.19 -4.84
CA VAL A 130 5.20 -15.91 -6.16
C VAL A 130 5.95 -16.66 -7.28
N SER A 131 7.28 -16.58 -7.29
CA SER A 131 8.11 -17.26 -8.30
C SER A 131 7.95 -18.79 -8.28
N GLU A 132 7.74 -19.35 -7.09
CA GLU A 132 7.49 -20.78 -6.85
C GLU A 132 6.03 -21.20 -7.12
N GLY A 133 5.15 -20.28 -7.50
CA GLY A 133 3.74 -20.56 -7.78
C GLY A 133 2.89 -20.86 -6.54
N LYS A 134 3.37 -20.50 -5.34
CA LYS A 134 2.64 -20.71 -4.08
C LYS A 134 1.53 -19.70 -3.88
N VAL A 135 1.69 -18.49 -4.41
CA VAL A 135 0.71 -17.40 -4.28
C VAL A 135 -0.29 -17.42 -5.43
N GLN A 136 -1.57 -17.56 -5.09
CA GLN A 136 -2.72 -17.56 -6.01
C GLN A 136 -3.42 -16.19 -6.08
N ALA A 137 -3.38 -15.41 -4.99
CA ALA A 137 -3.95 -14.05 -4.94
C ALA A 137 -2.95 -13.05 -4.34
N LEU A 138 -2.63 -12.00 -5.10
CA LEU A 138 -1.65 -10.96 -4.71
C LEU A 138 -2.30 -9.58 -4.67
N LEU A 139 -2.16 -8.88 -3.54
CA LEU A 139 -2.59 -7.49 -3.36
C LEU A 139 -1.36 -6.60 -3.28
N VAL A 140 -1.27 -5.62 -4.18
CA VAL A 140 -0.13 -4.70 -4.26
C VAL A 140 -0.60 -3.27 -4.05
N PHE A 141 -0.01 -2.58 -3.09
CA PHE A 141 -0.20 -1.15 -2.87
C PHE A 141 0.84 -0.34 -3.64
N GLY A 142 0.40 0.76 -4.24
CA GLY A 142 1.24 1.63 -5.05
C GLY A 142 1.80 0.92 -6.29
N SER A 143 3.04 1.23 -6.63
CA SER A 143 3.75 0.71 -7.79
C SER A 143 5.05 0.01 -7.42
N VAL A 144 5.16 -0.55 -6.21
CA VAL A 144 6.43 -1.10 -5.67
C VAL A 144 7.05 -2.18 -6.56
N LEU A 145 6.23 -2.97 -7.26
CA LEU A 145 6.74 -3.95 -8.21
C LEU A 145 7.34 -3.32 -9.47
N ALA A 146 6.93 -2.09 -9.83
CA ALA A 146 7.43 -1.39 -11.02
C ALA A 146 8.89 -0.94 -10.90
N ASP A 147 9.50 -1.07 -9.72
CA ASP A 147 10.95 -0.87 -9.54
C ASP A 147 11.78 -2.07 -10.05
N LEU A 148 11.12 -3.20 -10.34
CA LEU A 148 11.71 -4.35 -11.03
C LEU A 148 11.67 -4.12 -12.56
N PRO A 149 12.59 -4.73 -13.33
CA PRO A 149 12.50 -4.69 -14.79
C PRO A 149 11.13 -5.19 -15.28
N ASP A 150 10.55 -4.53 -16.29
CA ASP A 150 9.20 -4.85 -16.80
C ASP A 150 9.02 -6.34 -17.13
N GLY A 151 10.04 -6.97 -17.72
CA GLY A 151 10.02 -8.41 -18.01
C GLY A 151 9.90 -9.28 -16.75
N ARG A 152 10.52 -8.87 -15.64
CA ARG A 152 10.42 -9.55 -14.35
C ARG A 152 9.06 -9.34 -13.70
N VAL A 153 8.49 -8.13 -13.82
CA VAL A 153 7.12 -7.86 -13.36
C VAL A 153 6.14 -8.74 -14.11
N ALA A 154 6.19 -8.76 -15.44
CA ALA A 154 5.32 -9.59 -16.26
C ALA A 154 5.45 -11.09 -15.91
N GLU A 155 6.68 -11.58 -15.74
CA GLU A 155 6.93 -12.96 -15.32
C GLU A 155 6.27 -13.28 -13.97
N LEU A 156 6.49 -12.45 -12.94
CA LEU A 156 5.91 -12.66 -11.61
C LEU A 156 4.37 -12.65 -11.65
N LEU A 157 3.78 -11.67 -12.35
CA LEU A 157 2.32 -11.54 -12.41
C LEU A 157 1.67 -12.69 -13.18
N SER A 158 2.34 -13.27 -14.18
CA SER A 158 1.83 -14.44 -14.92
C SER A 158 1.74 -15.72 -14.08
N ARG A 159 2.43 -15.77 -12.93
CA ARG A 159 2.39 -16.92 -12.01
C ARG A 159 1.26 -16.84 -10.99
N VAL A 160 0.59 -15.70 -10.88
CA VAL A 160 -0.46 -15.46 -9.89
C VAL A 160 -1.82 -15.45 -10.58
N SER A 161 -2.75 -16.30 -10.15
CA SER A 161 -4.08 -16.40 -10.75
C SER A 161 -4.92 -15.13 -10.61
N PHE A 162 -4.70 -14.34 -9.56
CA PHE A 162 -5.38 -13.07 -9.36
C PHE A 162 -4.46 -12.02 -8.75
N VAL A 163 -4.44 -10.83 -9.37
CA VAL A 163 -3.60 -9.71 -8.94
C VAL A 163 -4.51 -8.48 -8.83
N ALA A 164 -4.57 -7.89 -7.65
CA ALA A 164 -5.22 -6.62 -7.40
C ALA A 164 -4.17 -5.55 -7.08
N GLN A 165 -4.26 -4.40 -7.75
CA GLN A 165 -3.46 -3.23 -7.43
C GLN A 165 -4.35 -2.15 -6.80
N VAL A 166 -3.93 -1.63 -5.65
CA VAL A 166 -4.42 -0.36 -5.09
C VAL A 166 -3.39 0.71 -5.45
N GLY A 167 -3.71 1.64 -6.36
CA GLY A 167 -2.69 2.52 -6.93
C GLY A 167 -3.23 3.83 -7.48
N THR A 168 -2.35 4.81 -7.59
CA THR A 168 -2.69 6.19 -7.98
C THR A 168 -2.50 6.45 -9.47
N ASN A 169 -1.52 5.79 -10.12
CA ASN A 169 -1.09 6.07 -11.49
C ASN A 169 -0.98 4.80 -12.33
N ASP A 170 -1.18 4.94 -13.65
CA ASP A 170 -1.01 3.87 -14.63
C ASP A 170 0.48 3.51 -14.81
N GLY A 171 0.75 2.22 -15.02
CA GLY A 171 2.09 1.66 -15.20
C GLY A 171 2.03 0.20 -15.60
N ALA A 172 3.19 -0.48 -15.62
CA ALA A 172 3.26 -1.90 -16.00
C ALA A 172 2.35 -2.78 -15.12
N LEU A 173 2.31 -2.52 -13.81
CA LEU A 173 1.46 -3.26 -12.87
C LEU A 173 -0.04 -3.07 -13.13
N SER A 174 -0.54 -1.85 -13.33
CA SER A 174 -1.99 -1.61 -13.57
C SER A 174 -2.45 -2.18 -14.91
N ARG A 175 -1.56 -2.18 -15.91
CA ARG A 175 -1.83 -2.76 -17.22
C ARG A 175 -1.92 -4.29 -17.18
N ALA A 176 -1.21 -4.94 -16.25
CA ALA A 176 -1.22 -6.39 -16.09
C ALA A 176 -2.17 -6.91 -15.00
N ALA A 177 -2.54 -6.08 -14.01
CA ALA A 177 -3.38 -6.51 -12.88
C ALA A 177 -4.81 -6.88 -13.31
N HIS A 178 -5.35 -7.92 -12.68
CA HIS A 178 -6.71 -8.41 -12.88
C HIS A 178 -7.75 -7.45 -12.30
N ALA A 179 -7.40 -6.76 -11.21
CA ALA A 179 -8.20 -5.68 -10.62
C ALA A 179 -7.31 -4.46 -10.37
N VAL A 180 -7.79 -3.28 -10.76
CA VAL A 180 -7.16 -2.00 -10.43
C VAL A 180 -8.15 -1.17 -9.62
N LEU A 181 -7.74 -0.78 -8.43
CA LEU A 181 -8.51 -0.06 -7.42
C LEU A 181 -7.89 1.34 -7.26
N PRO A 182 -8.47 2.38 -7.89
CA PRO A 182 -7.86 3.70 -7.90
C PRO A 182 -7.84 4.36 -6.54
N SER A 183 -6.64 4.76 -6.14
CA SER A 183 -6.32 5.40 -4.87
C SER A 183 -6.20 6.92 -5.02
N ALA A 184 -6.63 7.64 -3.99
CA ALA A 184 -6.41 9.07 -3.83
C ALA A 184 -4.90 9.35 -3.73
N SER A 185 -4.38 10.36 -4.42
CA SER A 185 -2.95 10.70 -4.35
C SER A 185 -2.57 11.29 -2.99
N PHE A 186 -1.27 11.44 -2.73
CA PHE A 186 -0.75 12.10 -1.51
C PHE A 186 -1.32 13.51 -1.28
N ALA A 187 -1.74 14.19 -2.36
CA ALA A 187 -2.34 15.53 -2.29
C ALA A 187 -3.86 15.51 -1.99
N GLU A 188 -4.49 14.34 -2.07
CA GLU A 188 -5.94 14.15 -2.00
C GLU A 188 -6.41 13.41 -0.74
N ARG A 189 -5.46 12.98 0.09
CA ARG A 189 -5.70 12.24 1.33
C ARG A 189 -4.91 12.84 2.49
N GLY A 190 -5.28 12.46 3.70
CA GLY A 190 -4.56 12.80 4.92
C GLY A 190 -4.11 11.55 5.66
N GLY A 191 -3.10 11.70 6.50
CA GLY A 191 -2.45 10.59 7.17
C GLY A 191 -1.24 11.06 7.98
N THR A 192 -0.44 10.10 8.41
CA THR A 192 0.88 10.37 8.97
C THR A 192 1.97 9.62 8.21
N PHE A 193 3.16 10.21 8.16
CA PHE A 193 4.38 9.55 7.71
C PHE A 193 5.40 9.54 8.83
N THR A 194 6.22 8.50 8.89
CA THR A 194 7.41 8.44 9.73
C THR A 194 8.63 8.66 8.85
N ASN A 195 9.26 9.81 9.00
CA ASN A 195 10.41 10.17 8.18
C ASN A 195 11.67 9.37 8.55
N ALA A 196 12.74 9.58 7.78
CA ALA A 196 13.98 8.82 7.93
C ALA A 196 14.76 9.08 9.25
N ALA A 197 14.37 10.10 10.02
CA ALA A 197 14.86 10.36 11.38
C ALA A 197 13.95 9.74 12.47
N GLY A 198 12.95 8.96 12.07
CA GLY A 198 11.99 8.34 12.99
C GLY A 198 10.94 9.31 13.52
N ARG A 199 10.72 10.46 12.88
CA ARG A 199 9.70 11.43 13.31
C ARG A 199 8.39 11.20 12.57
N VAL A 200 7.32 10.99 13.33
CA VAL A 200 5.94 10.88 12.88
C VAL A 200 5.40 12.29 12.62
N GLN A 201 4.96 12.56 11.39
CA GLN A 201 4.48 13.86 10.93
C GLN A 201 3.12 13.69 10.25
N ARG A 202 2.18 14.57 10.58
CA ARG A 202 0.84 14.57 9.99
C ARG A 202 0.82 15.37 8.70
N PHE A 203 0.06 14.90 7.72
CA PHE A 203 -0.27 15.65 6.52
C PHE A 203 -1.79 15.66 6.28
N GLN A 204 -2.26 16.67 5.57
CA GLN A 204 -3.67 16.93 5.31
C GLN A 204 -3.94 16.88 3.81
N PRO A 205 -5.17 16.52 3.39
CA PRO A 205 -5.56 16.62 2.00
C PRO A 205 -5.56 18.10 1.57
N GLY A 206 -4.94 18.40 0.43
CA GLY A 206 -5.01 19.71 -0.21
C GLY A 206 -6.14 19.82 -1.23
N PHE A 207 -6.58 18.68 -1.77
CA PHE A 207 -7.62 18.57 -2.80
C PHE A 207 -8.56 17.40 -2.51
N PRO A 208 -9.79 17.38 -3.06
CA PRO A 208 -10.62 16.19 -3.03
C PRO A 208 -10.07 15.10 -3.97
N PRO A 209 -10.32 13.80 -3.71
CA PRO A 209 -9.99 12.72 -4.63
C PRO A 209 -10.57 12.94 -6.03
N ARG A 210 -9.76 12.67 -7.06
CA ARG A 210 -10.16 12.87 -8.46
C ARG A 210 -10.93 11.67 -9.02
N GLY A 211 -11.92 11.96 -9.87
CA GLY A 211 -12.70 10.93 -10.56
C GLY A 211 -13.48 10.06 -9.56
N ARG A 212 -13.30 8.74 -9.66
CA ARG A 212 -13.82 7.76 -8.70
C ARG A 212 -12.73 7.20 -7.80
N ALA A 213 -11.56 7.82 -7.69
CA ALA A 213 -10.55 7.36 -6.74
C ALA A 213 -11.08 7.46 -5.29
N LYS A 214 -10.68 6.50 -4.45
CA LYS A 214 -11.05 6.45 -3.03
C LYS A 214 -9.83 6.56 -2.13
N ASN A 215 -10.07 6.87 -0.87
CA ASN A 215 -9.03 6.77 0.14
C ASN A 215 -8.68 5.28 0.36
N ASP A 216 -7.39 4.97 0.47
CA ASP A 216 -6.90 3.60 0.67
C ASP A 216 -7.50 2.94 1.91
N LEU A 217 -7.77 3.71 2.98
CA LEU A 217 -8.43 3.21 4.19
C LEU A 217 -9.82 2.63 3.86
N GLU A 218 -10.59 3.30 3.00
CA GLU A 218 -11.91 2.82 2.55
C GLU A 218 -11.80 1.58 1.66
N ILE A 219 -10.77 1.52 0.81
CA ILE A 219 -10.51 0.39 -0.07
C ILE A 219 -10.15 -0.84 0.76
N ILE A 220 -9.20 -0.68 1.69
CA ILE A 220 -8.72 -1.76 2.57
C ILE A 220 -9.86 -2.25 3.47
N ALA A 221 -10.58 -1.34 4.12
CA ALA A 221 -11.74 -1.70 4.95
C ALA A 221 -12.85 -2.36 4.11
N GLY A 222 -13.08 -1.90 2.88
CA GLY A 222 -14.05 -2.47 1.96
C GLY A 222 -13.74 -3.90 1.52
N ILE A 223 -12.45 -4.21 1.30
CA ILE A 223 -11.97 -5.58 1.04
C ILE A 223 -12.11 -6.42 2.31
N ALA A 224 -11.62 -5.93 3.45
CA ALA A 224 -11.65 -6.64 4.72
C ALA A 224 -13.09 -7.00 5.15
N SER A 225 -14.03 -6.06 5.00
CA SER A 225 -15.45 -6.28 5.33
C SER A 225 -16.07 -7.39 4.49
N ARG A 226 -15.77 -7.45 3.19
CA ARG A 226 -16.21 -8.53 2.31
C ARG A 226 -15.51 -9.85 2.58
N LEU A 227 -14.39 -9.84 3.29
CA LEU A 227 -13.70 -11.03 3.81
C LEU A 227 -14.15 -11.40 5.23
N GLY A 228 -15.15 -10.71 5.79
CA GLY A 228 -15.76 -11.02 7.09
C GLY A 228 -15.25 -10.20 8.27
N ALA A 229 -14.38 -9.21 8.06
CA ALA A 229 -13.94 -8.32 9.12
C ALA A 229 -15.01 -7.26 9.47
N SER A 230 -15.16 -6.94 10.75
CA SER A 230 -16.09 -5.90 11.22
C SER A 230 -15.34 -4.67 11.70
N TRP A 231 -14.47 -4.11 10.86
CA TRP A 231 -13.74 -2.90 11.18
C TRP A 231 -14.62 -1.67 10.99
N SER A 232 -14.56 -0.75 11.96
CA SER A 232 -15.24 0.55 11.89
C SER A 232 -14.23 1.63 12.26
N PHE A 233 -13.89 2.46 11.27
CA PHE A 233 -12.98 3.58 11.42
C PHE A 233 -13.61 4.82 10.79
N ASP A 234 -13.63 5.91 11.54
CA ASP A 234 -14.00 7.23 11.07
C ASP A 234 -12.73 8.01 10.67
N GLY A 235 -12.34 7.84 9.40
CA GLY A 235 -11.17 8.50 8.82
C GLY A 235 -9.82 8.14 9.45
N ALA A 236 -8.77 8.85 9.01
CA ALA A 236 -7.39 8.52 9.37
C ALA A 236 -7.07 8.70 10.87
N ALA A 237 -7.70 9.66 11.54
CA ALA A 237 -7.47 9.90 12.97
C ALA A 237 -7.88 8.71 13.86
N SER A 238 -9.02 8.07 13.55
CA SER A 238 -9.48 6.89 14.29
C SER A 238 -8.59 5.66 14.04
N VAL A 239 -8.10 5.50 12.80
CA VAL A 239 -7.12 4.46 12.47
C VAL A 239 -5.80 4.70 13.22
N PHE A 240 -5.33 5.96 13.27
CA PHE A 240 -4.12 6.31 14.00
C PHE A 240 -4.26 6.07 15.51
N GLN A 241 -5.43 6.34 16.09
CA GLN A 241 -5.71 6.01 17.49
C GLN A 241 -5.61 4.50 17.74
N ALA A 242 -6.20 3.68 16.87
CA ALA A 242 -6.10 2.22 16.96
C ALA A 242 -4.66 1.73 16.78
N MET A 243 -3.92 2.32 15.85
CA MET A 243 -2.50 2.03 15.62
C MET A 243 -1.65 2.40 16.83
N SER A 244 -1.81 3.61 17.38
CA SER A 244 -1.11 4.08 18.59
C SER A 244 -1.37 3.18 19.80
N ALA A 245 -2.58 2.63 19.92
CA ALA A 245 -2.91 1.68 20.99
C ALA A 245 -2.31 0.28 20.78
N ALA A 246 -2.10 -0.15 19.53
CA ALA A 246 -1.68 -1.50 19.20
C ALA A 246 -0.17 -1.64 18.93
N GLU A 247 0.47 -0.59 18.41
CA GLU A 247 1.83 -0.64 17.88
C GLU A 247 2.76 0.18 18.78
N ALA A 248 3.66 -0.53 19.49
CA ALA A 248 4.55 0.06 20.48
C ALA A 248 5.31 1.32 20.01
N PRO A 249 5.82 1.42 18.77
CA PRO A 249 6.53 2.62 18.30
C PRO A 249 5.68 3.90 18.23
N PHE A 250 4.35 3.77 18.25
CA PHE A 250 3.42 4.89 18.15
C PHE A 250 2.70 5.17 19.47
N ALA A 251 3.02 4.43 20.54
CA ALA A 251 2.33 4.51 21.80
C ALA A 251 2.31 5.93 22.39
N GLY A 252 1.12 6.38 22.79
CA GLY A 252 0.92 7.70 23.39
C GLY A 252 0.87 8.86 22.39
N LEU A 253 1.08 8.61 21.10
CA LEU A 253 0.89 9.62 20.06
C LEU A 253 -0.60 9.73 19.70
N SER A 254 -1.05 10.94 19.40
CA SER A 254 -2.36 11.22 18.78
C SER A 254 -2.20 12.27 17.68
N TYR A 255 -3.18 12.37 16.79
CA TYR A 255 -3.19 13.40 15.74
C TYR A 255 -3.06 14.84 16.28
N ASP A 256 -3.58 15.09 17.47
CA ASP A 256 -3.50 16.39 18.14
C ASP A 256 -2.14 16.59 18.81
N SER A 257 -1.56 15.52 19.37
CA SER A 257 -0.26 15.62 20.03
C SER A 257 0.87 15.89 19.02
N LEU A 258 0.79 15.36 17.79
CA LEU A 258 1.88 15.46 16.81
C LEU A 258 2.33 16.91 16.54
N GLY A 259 1.42 17.88 16.56
CA GLY A 259 1.69 19.28 16.24
C GLY A 259 2.30 19.47 14.85
N ASP A 260 2.77 20.69 14.56
CA ASP A 260 3.24 21.07 13.21
C ASP A 260 4.57 20.42 12.84
N GLN A 261 5.42 20.14 13.84
CA GLN A 261 6.74 19.57 13.62
C GLN A 261 6.73 18.03 13.61
N GLY A 262 5.67 17.41 14.13
CA GLY A 262 5.64 15.98 14.40
C GLY A 262 6.46 15.58 15.63
N GLN A 263 6.30 14.33 16.07
CA GLN A 263 6.98 13.79 17.24
C GLN A 263 7.84 12.57 16.88
N ALA A 264 8.88 12.29 17.66
CA ALA A 264 9.63 11.06 17.49
C ALA A 264 8.70 9.84 17.72
N ALA A 265 8.79 8.83 16.87
CA ALA A 265 8.26 7.51 17.17
C ALA A 265 8.99 7.00 18.41
N GLY A 266 8.23 6.64 19.44
CA GLY A 266 8.72 6.27 20.75
C GLY A 266 8.44 4.80 21.01
N GLY A 267 9.50 4.01 21.19
CA GLY A 267 9.44 2.58 21.42
C GLY A 267 10.80 2.01 21.81
N ALA A 268 11.51 2.71 22.70
CA ALA A 268 12.57 2.13 23.50
C ALA A 268 12.14 2.25 24.97
N LYS A 269 11.88 1.11 25.61
CA LYS A 269 12.39 0.92 26.96
C LYS A 269 13.81 0.40 26.83
#